data_AF-A0A7Y3N7P0-F1
#
_entry.id   AF-A0A7Y3N7P0-F1
#
_cell.length_a   1.000
_cell.length_b   1.000
_cell.length_c   1.000
_cell.angle_alpha   90.00
_cell.angle_beta   90.00
_cell.angle_gamma   90.00
#
_symmetry.space_group_name_H-M   'P 1'
#
loop_
_entity.id
_entity.type
_entity.pdbx_description
1 polymer ?
#
loop_
_entity_poly.entity_id
_entity_poly.type
_entity_poly.pdbx_seq_one_letter_code
_entity_poly.pdbx_strand_id
1 'polypeptide(L)'
;MSWLLYVVCLGVGGLLGFLYARRVPADDRIKELELHLTSLQAKYEHYQERVTEHFSSTAQIVNALTQQYRQLHDHLRQGADTLCSDTRRHGQDNPSRAFLPLGPAAMTSLHDPVDPAYLASVAAPRDYADKAPHDKGMLDDDFGLK
;
A
#
# COMPACT_ATOMS: atom_id res chain seq x y z
N MET A 1 -10.93 44.11 76.56
CA MET A 1 -10.31 42.79 76.90
C MET A 1 -10.62 41.71 75.86
N SER A 2 -11.28 42.03 74.74
CA SER A 2 -11.64 41.10 73.65
C SER A 2 -10.54 40.92 72.59
N TRP A 3 -9.58 41.85 72.49
CA TRP A 3 -8.50 41.80 71.48
C TRP A 3 -7.57 40.58 71.62
N LEU A 4 -7.37 40.09 72.85
CA LEU A 4 -6.55 38.89 73.13
C LEU A 4 -7.14 37.61 72.52
N LEU A 5 -8.47 37.48 72.46
CA LEU A 5 -9.11 36.31 71.87
C LEU A 5 -8.84 36.20 70.36
N TYR A 6 -8.79 37.34 69.66
CA TYR A 6 -8.45 37.36 68.23
C TYR A 6 -7.01 36.91 67.99
N VAL A 7 -6.06 37.32 68.84
CA VAL A 7 -4.64 36.92 68.73
C VAL A 7 -4.47 35.43 68.97
N VAL A 8 -5.14 34.88 69.99
CA VAL A 8 -5.09 33.43 70.29
C VAL A 8 -5.73 32.61 69.17
N CYS A 9 -6.89 33.04 68.67
CA CYS A 9 -7.57 32.37 67.56
C CYS A 9 -6.71 32.34 66.29
N LEU A 10 -6.05 33.46 65.96
CA LEU A 10 -5.12 33.54 64.81
C LEU A 10 -3.90 32.64 65.02
N GLY A 11 -3.34 32.59 66.22
CA GLY A 11 -2.23 31.69 66.56
C GLY A 11 -2.60 30.21 66.38
N VAL A 12 -3.77 29.80 66.88
CA VAL A 12 -4.27 28.42 66.75
C VAL A 12 -4.60 28.09 65.30
N GLY A 13 -5.26 29.00 64.58
CA GLY A 13 -5.57 28.84 63.16
C GLY A 13 -4.31 28.76 62.29
N GLY A 14 -3.30 29.59 62.58
CA GLY A 14 -2.00 29.54 61.90
C GLY A 14 -1.23 28.25 62.18
N LEU A 15 -1.26 27.77 63.42
CA LEU A 15 -0.60 26.52 63.79
C LEU A 15 -1.27 25.32 63.11
N LEU A 16 -2.61 25.26 63.12
CA LEU A 16 -3.38 24.23 62.43
C LEU A 16 -3.19 24.29 60.91
N GLY A 17 -3.24 25.49 60.33
CA GLY A 17 -3.00 25.71 58.91
C GLY A 17 -1.60 25.27 58.48
N PHE A 18 -0.57 25.58 59.28
CA PHE A 18 0.80 25.15 59.03
C PHE A 18 0.96 23.63 59.10
N LEU A 19 0.37 22.98 60.11
CA LEU A 19 0.39 21.52 60.23
C LEU A 19 -0.34 20.84 59.06
N TYR A 20 -1.44 21.43 58.58
CA TYR A 20 -2.19 20.90 57.43
C TYR A 20 -1.40 21.09 56.13
N ALA A 21 -0.83 22.26 55.89
CA ALA A 21 -0.01 22.55 54.72
C ALA A 21 1.21 21.63 54.63
N ARG A 22 1.81 21.28 55.78
CA ARG A 22 2.94 20.35 55.85
C ARG A 22 2.55 18.88 55.57
N ARG A 23 1.26 18.55 55.68
CA ARG A 23 0.71 17.21 55.39
C ARG A 23 0.24 17.04 53.95
N VAL A 24 0.09 18.12 53.18
CA VAL A 24 -0.24 18.05 51.75
C VAL A 24 1.03 17.64 51.01
N PRO A 25 1.09 16.44 50.40
CA PRO A 25 2.23 16.04 49.59
C PRO A 25 2.33 16.98 48.39
N ALA A 26 3.55 17.45 48.11
CA ALA A 26 3.81 18.36 47.01
C ALA A 26 3.63 17.64 45.66
N ASP A 27 2.51 17.93 44.98
CA ASP A 27 2.29 17.86 43.52
C ASP A 27 2.94 16.72 42.70
N ASP A 28 3.02 15.51 43.25
CA ASP A 28 3.44 14.32 42.50
C ASP A 28 2.60 14.11 41.23
N ARG A 29 1.34 14.56 41.25
CA ARG A 29 0.43 14.54 40.09
C ARG A 29 0.89 15.46 38.96
N ILE A 30 1.46 16.62 39.26
CA ILE A 30 1.99 17.54 38.24
C ILE A 30 3.24 16.94 37.61
N LYS A 31 4.14 16.38 38.43
CA LYS A 31 5.33 15.67 37.93
C LYS A 31 4.98 14.48 37.06
N GLU A 32 3.99 13.68 37.45
CA GLU A 32 3.51 12.55 36.66
C GLU A 32 2.96 13.02 35.30
N LEU A 33 2.21 14.13 35.28
CA LEU A 33 1.69 14.74 34.05
C LEU A 33 2.81 15.26 33.14
N GLU A 34 3.80 15.95 33.71
CA GLU A 34 4.98 16.44 32.98
C GLU A 34 5.78 15.28 32.37
N LEU A 35 5.98 14.20 33.13
CA LEU A 35 6.63 12.98 32.64
C LEU A 35 5.81 12.33 31.52
N HIS A 36 4.48 12.28 31.66
CA HIS A 36 3.60 11.76 30.63
C HIS A 36 3.72 12.56 29.33
N LEU A 37 3.66 13.89 29.40
CA LEU A 37 3.81 14.76 28.22
C LEU A 37 5.18 14.57 27.56
N THR A 38 6.25 14.57 28.36
CA THR A 38 7.61 14.36 27.87
C THR A 38 7.74 13.00 27.18
N SER A 39 7.17 11.94 27.77
CA SER A 39 7.19 10.59 27.19
C SER A 39 6.41 10.51 25.88
N LEU A 40 5.30 11.26 25.76
CA LEU A 40 4.45 11.24 24.58
C LEU A 40 5.12 12.00 23.43
N GLN A 41 5.75 13.12 23.73
CA GLN A 41 6.56 13.87 22.77
C GLN A 41 7.74 13.03 22.28
N ALA A 42 8.48 12.38 23.18
CA ALA A 42 9.58 11.50 22.80
C ALA A 42 9.12 10.33 21.89
N LYS A 43 7.96 9.73 22.17
CA LYS A 43 7.36 8.70 21.31
C LYS A 43 6.99 9.23 19.93
N TYR A 44 6.49 10.46 19.86
CA TYR A 44 6.12 11.10 18.61
C TYR A 44 7.36 11.41 17.75
N GLU A 45 8.40 11.99 18.35
CA GLU A 45 9.69 12.23 17.69
C GLU A 45 10.29 10.91 17.16
N HIS A 46 10.34 9.87 18.01
CA HIS A 46 10.81 8.55 17.59
C HIS A 46 9.95 7.94 16.46
N TYR A 47 8.64 8.16 16.47
CA TYR A 47 7.77 7.72 15.38
C TYR A 47 8.10 8.45 14.07
N GLN A 48 8.26 9.78 14.10
CA GLN A 48 8.64 10.57 12.93
C GLN A 48 10.00 10.14 12.37
N GLU A 49 10.97 9.85 13.23
CA GLU A 49 12.29 9.37 12.83
C GLU A 49 12.19 7.99 12.13
N ARG A 50 11.46 7.04 12.71
CA ARG A 50 11.25 5.71 12.09
C ARG A 50 10.56 5.78 10.74
N VAL A 51 9.58 6.66 10.59
CA VAL A 51 8.89 6.84 9.30
C VAL A 51 9.84 7.39 8.26
N THR A 52 10.65 8.39 8.63
CA THR A 52 11.66 8.98 7.74
C THR A 52 12.70 7.96 7.31
N GLU A 53 13.19 7.16 8.24
CA GLU A 53 14.15 6.09 7.96
C GLU A 53 13.55 4.99 7.06
N HIS A 54 12.30 4.61 7.30
CA HIS A 54 11.59 3.64 6.45
C HIS A 54 11.49 4.13 5.02
N PHE A 55 11.01 5.37 4.79
CA PHE A 55 10.90 5.93 3.44
C PHE A 55 12.26 6.12 2.76
N SER A 56 13.30 6.48 3.50
CA SER A 56 14.67 6.53 2.99
C SER A 56 15.14 5.16 2.50
N SER A 57 14.95 4.12 3.31
CA SER A 57 15.28 2.74 2.96
C SER A 57 14.45 2.24 1.76
N THR A 58 13.14 2.51 1.75
CA THR A 58 12.27 2.16 0.62
C THR A 58 12.73 2.84 -0.67
N ALA A 59 13.12 4.11 -0.63
CA ALA A 59 13.63 4.82 -1.81
C ALA A 59 14.90 4.15 -2.37
N GLN A 60 15.79 3.66 -1.51
CA GLN A 60 16.97 2.91 -1.95
C GLN A 60 16.59 1.59 -2.64
N ILE A 61 15.66 0.83 -2.06
CA ILE A 61 15.16 -0.43 -2.63
C ILE A 61 14.47 -0.19 -3.98
N VAL A 62 13.61 0.84 -4.08
CA VAL A 62 12.90 1.17 -5.33
C VAL A 62 13.87 1.60 -6.42
N ASN A 63 14.93 2.34 -6.09
CA ASN A 63 15.97 2.68 -7.04
C ASN A 63 16.73 1.45 -7.53
N ALA A 64 17.11 0.54 -6.62
CA ALA A 64 17.76 -0.71 -6.97
C ALA A 64 16.88 -1.57 -7.89
N LEU A 65 15.58 -1.68 -7.57
CA LEU A 65 14.60 -2.37 -8.40
C LEU A 65 14.49 -1.74 -9.80
N THR A 66 14.45 -0.42 -9.88
CA THR A 66 14.39 0.31 -11.16
C THR A 66 15.63 0.01 -12.01
N GLN A 67 16.80 -0.06 -11.39
CA GLN A 67 18.04 -0.41 -12.07
C GLN A 67 18.02 -1.86 -12.58
N GLN A 68 17.54 -2.81 -11.77
CA GLN A 68 17.37 -4.21 -12.17
C GLN A 68 16.37 -4.37 -13.32
N TYR A 69 15.27 -3.62 -13.31
CA TYR A 69 14.30 -3.60 -14.40
C TYR A 69 14.93 -3.13 -15.72
N ARG A 70 15.73 -2.06 -15.69
CA ARG A 70 16.45 -1.57 -16.88
C ARG A 70 17.42 -2.62 -17.41
N GLN A 71 18.20 -3.26 -16.54
CA GLN A 71 19.13 -4.32 -16.93
C GLN A 71 18.41 -5.50 -17.59
N LEU A 72 17.26 -5.92 -17.04
CA LEU A 72 16.44 -6.97 -17.63
C LEU A 72 15.91 -6.55 -19.01
N HIS A 73 15.44 -5.31 -19.14
CA HIS A 73 14.98 -4.79 -20.43
C HIS A 73 16.10 -4.74 -21.48
N ASP A 74 17.31 -4.31 -21.10
CA ASP A 74 18.47 -4.29 -21.98
C ASP A 74 18.89 -5.71 -22.38
N HIS A 75 18.83 -6.67 -21.45
CA HIS A 75 19.09 -8.07 -21.74
C HIS A 75 18.06 -8.67 -22.71
N LEU A 76 16.78 -8.33 -22.56
CA LEU A 76 15.72 -8.73 -23.50
C LEU A 76 15.94 -8.13 -24.89
N ARG A 77 16.34 -6.86 -24.97
CA ARG A 77 16.71 -6.21 -26.24
C ARG A 77 17.87 -6.91 -26.92
N GLN A 78 18.95 -7.15 -26.20
CA GLN A 78 20.12 -7.88 -26.72
C GLN A 78 19.74 -9.31 -27.15
N GLY A 79 18.91 -10.00 -26.38
CA GLY A 79 18.39 -11.32 -26.73
C GLY A 79 17.55 -11.28 -28.01
N ALA A 80 16.66 -10.30 -28.15
CA ALA A 80 15.87 -10.11 -29.36
C ALA A 80 16.80 -9.82 -30.57
N ASP A 81 17.74 -8.90 -30.44
CA ASP A 81 18.68 -8.57 -31.52
C ASP A 81 19.51 -9.80 -31.90
N THR A 82 20.15 -10.49 -30.96
CA THR A 82 20.98 -11.67 -31.27
C THR A 82 20.19 -12.84 -31.86
N LEU A 83 18.96 -13.08 -31.39
CA LEU A 83 18.13 -14.19 -31.87
C LEU A 83 17.43 -13.85 -33.19
N CYS A 84 17.07 -12.59 -33.43
CA CYS A 84 16.42 -12.16 -34.67
C CYS A 84 17.43 -11.80 -35.77
N SER A 85 18.63 -11.31 -35.43
CA SER A 85 19.68 -10.97 -36.38
C SER A 85 20.49 -12.18 -36.87
N ASP A 86 20.19 -13.39 -36.39
CA ASP A 86 20.84 -14.60 -36.88
C ASP A 86 20.54 -14.77 -38.37
N THR A 87 21.55 -14.46 -39.20
CA THR A 87 21.49 -14.53 -40.66
C THR A 87 21.18 -15.96 -41.12
N ARG A 88 21.44 -17.00 -40.30
CA ARG A 88 21.02 -18.39 -40.60
C ARG A 88 19.50 -18.61 -40.57
N ARG A 89 18.73 -17.77 -39.88
CA ARG A 89 17.25 -17.85 -39.89
C ARG A 89 16.62 -17.12 -41.08
N HIS A 90 17.28 -16.09 -41.61
CA HIS A 90 16.81 -15.38 -42.81
C HIS A 90 17.42 -15.90 -44.12
N GLY A 91 18.52 -16.66 -44.03
CA GLY A 91 19.15 -17.33 -45.17
C GLY A 91 18.31 -18.48 -45.74
N GLN A 92 18.58 -18.82 -47.00
CA GLN A 92 17.88 -19.87 -47.74
C GLN A 92 17.98 -21.26 -47.07
N ASP A 93 19.00 -21.49 -46.24
CA ASP A 93 19.27 -22.73 -45.50
C ASP A 93 18.55 -22.87 -44.15
N ASN A 94 17.59 -22.00 -43.82
CA ASN A 94 16.86 -22.12 -42.56
C ASN A 94 15.97 -23.39 -42.54
N PRO A 95 16.22 -24.37 -41.64
CA PRO A 95 15.44 -25.61 -41.56
C PRO A 95 13.95 -25.39 -41.22
N SER A 96 13.58 -24.25 -40.62
CA SER A 96 12.18 -23.90 -40.37
C SER A 96 11.39 -23.56 -41.65
N ARG A 97 12.07 -23.28 -42.77
CA ARG A 97 11.42 -23.15 -44.09
C ARG A 97 11.00 -24.49 -44.69
N ALA A 98 11.62 -25.59 -44.30
CA ALA A 98 11.19 -26.94 -44.72
C ALA A 98 9.79 -27.29 -44.19
N PHE A 99 9.34 -26.62 -43.13
CA PHE A 99 7.99 -26.76 -42.56
C PHE A 99 6.98 -25.74 -43.10
N LEU A 100 7.39 -24.85 -44.00
CA LEU A 100 6.51 -23.90 -44.70
C LEU A 100 6.23 -24.45 -46.11
N PRO A 101 5.14 -25.22 -46.35
CA PRO A 101 4.68 -25.54 -47.69
C PRO A 101 4.00 -24.31 -48.30
N LEU A 102 4.76 -23.23 -48.46
CA LEU A 102 4.29 -21.95 -48.95
C LEU A 102 5.06 -21.65 -50.24
N GLY A 103 4.65 -22.32 -51.32
CA GLY A 103 4.68 -21.65 -52.62
C GLY A 103 3.76 -20.41 -52.57
N PRO A 104 3.57 -19.68 -53.68
CA PRO A 104 2.38 -18.84 -53.80
C PRO A 104 1.18 -19.79 -53.82
N ALA A 105 0.80 -20.29 -52.65
CA ALA A 105 -0.50 -20.84 -52.41
C ALA A 105 -1.41 -19.67 -52.75
N ALA A 106 -2.08 -19.81 -53.89
CA ALA A 106 -3.36 -19.18 -54.09
C ALA A 106 -4.04 -19.15 -52.73
N MET A 107 -4.49 -17.97 -52.34
CA MET A 107 -5.28 -17.74 -51.15
C MET A 107 -6.59 -18.50 -51.37
N THR A 108 -6.55 -19.83 -51.33
CA THR A 108 -7.72 -20.66 -51.10
C THR A 108 -8.01 -20.39 -49.66
N SER A 109 -8.84 -19.37 -49.47
CA SER A 109 -9.53 -19.07 -48.24
C SER A 109 -9.97 -20.40 -47.63
N LEU A 110 -9.27 -20.85 -46.58
CA LEU A 110 -9.75 -21.87 -45.65
C LEU A 110 -10.82 -21.28 -44.72
N HIS A 111 -11.43 -20.18 -45.14
CA HIS A 111 -12.77 -19.84 -44.72
C HIS A 111 -13.69 -20.82 -45.45
N ASP A 112 -13.90 -21.99 -44.85
CA ASP A 112 -15.27 -22.52 -44.88
C ASP A 112 -16.16 -21.33 -44.52
N PRO A 113 -17.21 -21.02 -45.31
CA PRO A 113 -18.11 -19.92 -44.99
C PRO A 113 -18.66 -20.21 -43.60
N VAL A 114 -18.15 -19.50 -42.61
CA VAL A 114 -18.61 -19.63 -41.23
C VAL A 114 -20.05 -19.14 -41.28
N ASP A 115 -20.98 -20.05 -41.06
CA ASP A 115 -22.39 -19.75 -41.03
C ASP A 115 -22.58 -18.53 -40.10
N PRO A 116 -23.19 -17.41 -40.56
CA PRO A 116 -23.40 -16.23 -39.73
C PRO A 116 -24.17 -16.56 -38.44
N ALA A 117 -24.89 -17.70 -38.39
CA ALA A 117 -25.47 -18.24 -37.16
C ALA A 117 -24.42 -18.63 -36.09
N TYR A 118 -23.25 -19.14 -36.50
CA TYR A 118 -22.16 -19.50 -35.58
C TYR A 118 -21.48 -18.25 -34.99
N LEU A 119 -21.25 -17.21 -35.81
CA LEU A 119 -20.71 -15.93 -35.34
C LEU A 119 -21.67 -15.20 -34.40
N ALA A 120 -22.99 -15.35 -34.61
CA ALA A 120 -23.99 -14.85 -33.67
C ALA A 120 -24.03 -15.61 -32.33
N SER A 121 -23.52 -16.86 -32.31
CA SER A 121 -23.45 -17.69 -31.10
C SER A 121 -22.20 -17.45 -30.24
N VAL A 122 -21.14 -16.90 -30.84
CA VAL A 122 -19.90 -16.54 -30.13
C VAL A 122 -20.05 -15.13 -29.55
N ALA A 123 -20.76 -15.04 -28.43
CA ALA A 123 -20.79 -13.81 -27.63
C ALA A 123 -19.45 -13.66 -26.87
N ALA A 124 -18.95 -12.42 -26.76
CA ALA A 124 -17.85 -12.12 -25.84
C ALA A 124 -18.23 -12.58 -24.41
N PRO A 125 -17.25 -13.04 -23.60
CA PRO A 125 -17.51 -13.41 -22.21
C PRO A 125 -18.25 -12.26 -21.51
N ARG A 126 -19.49 -12.51 -21.11
CA ARG A 126 -20.31 -11.53 -20.39
C ARG A 126 -19.86 -11.47 -18.93
N ASP A 127 -18.66 -10.92 -18.71
CA ASP A 127 -18.12 -10.69 -17.36
C ASP A 127 -18.70 -9.43 -16.68
N TYR A 128 -19.60 -8.73 -17.38
CA TYR A 128 -20.48 -7.72 -16.77
C TYR A 128 -21.87 -8.34 -16.72
N ALA A 129 -22.25 -8.87 -15.55
CA ALA A 129 -23.60 -9.34 -15.33
C ALA A 129 -24.56 -8.15 -15.45
N ASP A 130 -25.39 -8.12 -16.51
CA ASP A 130 -26.53 -7.21 -16.60
C ASP A 130 -27.51 -7.58 -15.49
N LYS A 131 -27.45 -6.86 -14.37
CA LYS A 131 -28.33 -7.06 -13.22
C LYS A 131 -29.63 -6.29 -13.42
N ALA A 132 -30.75 -6.91 -13.09
CA ALA A 132 -32.03 -6.20 -13.02
C ALA A 132 -31.94 -5.11 -11.94
N PRO A 133 -32.72 -4.02 -12.00
CA PRO A 133 -32.62 -2.89 -11.06
C PRO A 133 -32.79 -3.26 -9.57
N HIS A 134 -33.27 -4.46 -9.28
CA HIS A 134 -33.53 -4.97 -7.93
C HIS A 134 -32.56 -6.10 -7.50
N ASP A 135 -31.58 -6.46 -8.34
CA ASP A 135 -30.65 -7.55 -8.06
C ASP A 135 -29.33 -7.01 -7.47
N LYS A 136 -28.94 -7.51 -6.30
CA LYS A 136 -27.78 -7.03 -5.54
C LYS A 136 -26.48 -7.39 -6.26
N GLY A 137 -25.54 -6.44 -6.32
CA GLY A 137 -24.26 -6.58 -7.02
C GLY A 137 -23.33 -7.61 -6.36
N MET A 138 -22.32 -8.10 -7.09
CA MET A 138 -21.24 -8.91 -6.49
C MET A 138 -20.32 -8.10 -5.56
N LEU A 139 -20.52 -6.79 -5.47
CA LEU A 139 -19.89 -5.88 -4.51
C LEU A 139 -20.88 -5.36 -3.45
N ASP A 140 -22.10 -5.91 -3.37
CA ASP A 140 -23.03 -5.56 -2.31
C ASP A 140 -22.55 -6.17 -0.98
N ASP A 141 -22.69 -5.45 0.13
CA ASP A 141 -22.16 -5.86 1.44
C ASP A 141 -22.81 -7.15 1.97
N ASP A 142 -24.00 -7.50 1.46
CA ASP A 142 -24.71 -8.74 1.79
C ASP A 142 -24.37 -9.92 0.86
N PHE A 143 -23.44 -9.74 -0.09
CA PHE A 143 -23.10 -10.76 -1.08
C PHE A 143 -22.42 -11.97 -0.41
N GLY A 144 -23.11 -13.12 -0.40
CA GLY A 144 -22.59 -14.37 0.15
C GLY A 144 -22.88 -14.60 1.64
N LEU A 145 -23.63 -13.71 2.29
CA LEU A 145 -24.08 -13.89 3.67
C LEU A 145 -25.51 -14.44 3.67
N LYS A 146 -25.67 -15.65 4.25
CA LYS A 146 -26.95 -16.34 4.46
C LYS A 146 -27.05 -16.74 5.93
#